data_AF-A0A7V5BZR3-F1
#
_entry.id   AF-A0A7V5BZR3-F1
#
_cell.length_a   1.000
_cell.length_b   1.000
_cell.length_c   1.000
_cell.angle_alpha   90.00
_cell.angle_beta   90.00
_cell.angle_gamma   90.00
#
_symmetry.space_group_name_H-M   'P 1'
#
loop_
_entity.id
_entity.type
_entity.pdbx_description
1 polymer ?
#
loop_
_entity_poly.entity_id
_entity_poly.type
_entity_poly.pdbx_seq_one_letter_code
_entity_poly.pdbx_strand_id
1 'polypeptide(L)'
;MADIGDLPRLVVESYDLTKAYLVQETVEPAKRLGRFAGVSLGAALLWSVGLVLLAVAGVRTLIRFLPAGPYYEALGYLAGVVVLGVVGYLLVRFLAPRGATE
;
A
#
# COMPACT_ATOMS: atom_id res chain seq x y z
N MET A 1 34.82 17.44 42.55
CA MET A 1 34.56 18.85 42.16
C MET A 1 34.84 18.92 40.68
N ALA A 2 33.87 19.29 39.85
CA ALA A 2 34.07 19.43 38.41
C ALA A 2 35.05 20.59 38.16
N ASP A 3 36.09 20.33 37.37
CA ASP A 3 37.05 21.34 36.95
C ASP A 3 36.36 22.29 35.95
N ILE A 4 36.54 23.59 36.12
CA ILE A 4 35.91 24.62 35.26
C ILE A 4 36.42 24.48 33.81
N GLY A 5 37.59 23.84 33.61
CA GLY A 5 38.14 23.48 32.30
C GLY A 5 37.42 22.32 31.59
N ASP A 6 36.61 21.51 32.30
CA ASP A 6 35.86 20.39 31.70
C ASP A 6 34.49 20.80 31.13
N LEU A 7 34.02 22.01 31.44
CA LEU A 7 32.74 22.54 30.94
C LEU A 7 32.62 22.51 29.39
N PRO A 8 33.65 22.90 28.61
CA PRO A 8 33.57 22.84 27.15
C PRO A 8 33.46 21.40 26.66
N ARG A 9 34.15 20.46 27.31
CA ARG A 9 34.14 19.03 26.96
C ARG A 9 32.77 18.42 27.24
N LEU A 10 32.17 18.75 28.38
CA LEU A 10 30.85 18.28 28.77
C LEU A 10 29.75 18.75 27.81
N VAL A 11 29.83 20.00 27.34
CA VAL A 11 28.89 20.56 26.35
C VAL A 11 28.98 19.85 25.01
N VAL A 12 30.21 19.57 24.54
CA VAL A 12 30.44 18.81 23.30
C VAL A 12 29.91 17.39 23.42
N GLU A 13 30.16 16.72 24.55
CA GLU A 13 29.68 15.36 24.80
C GLU A 13 28.14 15.30 24.88
N SER A 14 27.51 16.28 25.54
CA SER A 14 26.04 16.40 25.61
C SER A 14 25.42 16.62 24.22
N TYR A 15 26.06 17.44 23.39
CA TYR A 15 25.64 17.70 22.03
C TYR A 15 25.77 16.45 21.14
N ASP A 16 26.91 15.75 21.22
CA ASP A 16 27.13 14.51 20.47
C ASP A 16 26.15 13.41 20.88
N LEU A 17 25.86 13.26 22.18
CA LEU A 17 24.84 12.34 22.67
C LEU A 17 23.45 12.71 22.12
N THR A 18 23.05 13.97 22.22
CA THR A 18 21.73 14.44 21.71
C THR A 18 21.60 14.19 20.20
N LYS A 19 22.66 14.49 19.44
CA LYS A 19 22.72 14.24 18.01
C LYS A 19 22.63 12.74 17.69
N ALA A 20 23.32 11.90 18.43
CA ALA A 20 23.27 10.46 18.27
C ALA A 20 21.85 9.91 18.51
N TYR A 21 21.17 10.37 19.56
CA TYR A 21 19.77 10.01 19.84
C TYR A 21 18.84 10.46 18.72
N LEU A 22 18.95 11.69 18.25
CA LEU A 22 18.13 12.20 17.14
C LEU A 22 18.29 11.36 15.87
N VAL A 23 19.52 10.95 15.54
CA VAL A 23 19.79 10.08 14.40
C VAL A 23 19.19 8.69 14.60
N GLN A 24 19.28 8.12 15.81
CA GLN A 24 18.73 6.80 16.13
C GLN A 24 17.20 6.79 16.07
N GLU A 25 16.57 7.82 16.64
CA GLU A 25 15.11 8.00 16.69
C GLU A 25 14.50 8.36 15.33
N THR A 26 15.29 8.82 14.35
CA THR A 26 14.77 9.27 13.04
C THR A 26 15.21 8.40 11.87
N VAL A 27 16.51 8.10 11.75
CA VAL A 27 17.06 7.42 10.57
C VAL A 27 16.68 5.94 10.58
N GLU A 28 16.73 5.30 11.74
CA GLU A 28 16.37 3.89 11.85
C GLU A 28 14.88 3.63 11.56
N PRO A 29 13.92 4.38 12.14
CA PRO A 29 12.52 4.26 11.76
C PRO A 29 12.25 4.71 10.32
N ALA A 30 12.90 5.76 9.80
CA ALA A 30 12.75 6.15 8.40
C ALA A 30 13.19 5.04 7.43
N LYS A 31 14.29 4.34 7.73
CA LYS A 31 14.77 3.20 6.94
C LYS A 31 13.80 2.02 6.98
N ARG A 32 13.23 1.72 8.16
CA ARG A 32 12.20 0.68 8.33
C ARG A 32 10.92 1.02 7.59
N LEU A 33 10.45 2.26 7.68
CA LEU A 33 9.28 2.78 6.97
C LEU A 33 9.47 2.72 5.46
N GLY A 34 10.63 3.16 4.96
CA GLY A 34 10.96 3.11 3.54
C GLY A 34 10.99 1.68 2.98
N ARG A 35 11.53 0.72 3.74
CA ARG A 35 11.50 -0.70 3.35
C ARG A 35 10.08 -1.26 3.35
N PHE A 36 9.28 -0.96 4.37
CA PHE A 36 7.88 -1.40 4.44
C PHE A 36 7.06 -0.81 3.29
N ALA A 37 7.14 0.51 3.08
CA ALA A 37 6.46 1.20 2.00
C ALA A 37 6.86 0.66 0.62
N GLY A 38 8.16 0.41 0.40
CA GLY A 38 8.64 -0.17 -0.84
C GLY A 38 8.07 -1.57 -1.10
N VAL A 39 8.06 -2.44 -0.07
CA VAL A 39 7.48 -3.79 -0.18
C VAL A 39 5.97 -3.74 -0.38
N SER A 40 5.25 -2.88 0.34
CA SER A 40 3.80 -2.75 0.21
C SER A 40 3.38 -2.20 -1.15
N LEU A 41 4.13 -1.22 -1.70
CA LEU A 41 3.88 -0.70 -3.04
C LEU A 41 4.17 -1.76 -4.11
N GLY A 42 5.28 -2.50 -3.97
CA GLY A 42 5.59 -3.61 -4.86
C GLY A 42 4.51 -4.70 -4.84
N ALA A 43 4.04 -5.07 -3.64
CA ALA A 43 2.96 -6.03 -3.47
C ALA A 43 1.65 -5.50 -4.07
N ALA A 44 1.31 -4.23 -3.87
CA ALA A 44 0.12 -3.60 -4.43
C ALA A 44 0.14 -3.59 -5.96
N LEU A 45 1.29 -3.29 -6.57
CA LEU A 45 1.47 -3.35 -8.02
C LEU A 45 1.28 -4.78 -8.55
N LEU A 46 1.90 -5.76 -7.90
CA LEU A 46 1.77 -7.16 -8.30
C LEU A 46 0.32 -7.64 -8.20
N TRP A 47 -0.37 -7.29 -7.11
CA TRP A 47 -1.79 -7.57 -6.93
C TRP A 47 -2.67 -6.87 -7.97
N SER A 48 -2.37 -5.62 -8.30
CA SER A 48 -3.08 -4.87 -9.35
C SER A 48 -2.98 -5.58 -10.69
N VAL A 49 -1.78 -6.02 -11.09
CA VAL A 49 -1.57 -6.77 -12.34
C VAL A 49 -2.36 -8.08 -12.30
N GLY A 50 -2.27 -8.83 -11.21
CA GLY A 50 -3.02 -10.08 -11.04
C GLY A 50 -4.53 -9.90 -11.16
N LEU A 51 -5.09 -8.85 -10.53
CA LEU A 51 -6.52 -8.52 -10.60
C LEU A 51 -6.96 -8.16 -12.02
N VAL A 52 -6.16 -7.41 -12.78
CA VAL A 52 -6.48 -7.08 -14.18
C VAL A 52 -6.52 -8.35 -15.03
N LEU A 53 -5.50 -9.21 -14.91
CA LEU A 53 -5.46 -10.47 -15.65
C LEU A 53 -6.63 -11.39 -15.25
N LEU A 54 -6.97 -11.44 -13.96
CA LEU A 54 -8.10 -12.20 -13.46
C LEU A 54 -9.44 -11.66 -14.01
N ALA A 55 -9.60 -10.34 -14.07
CA ALA A 55 -10.78 -9.70 -14.65
C ALA A 55 -10.94 -10.06 -16.14
N VAL A 56 -9.86 -9.98 -16.92
CA VAL A 56 -9.86 -10.35 -18.33
C VAL A 56 -10.21 -11.84 -18.51
N ALA A 57 -9.59 -12.72 -17.73
CA ALA A 57 -9.87 -14.14 -17.76
C ALA A 57 -11.33 -14.45 -17.38
N GLY A 58 -11.86 -13.78 -16.35
CA GLY A 58 -13.25 -13.91 -15.91
C GLY A 58 -14.25 -13.50 -17.00
N VAL A 59 -14.07 -12.33 -17.61
CA VAL A 59 -14.94 -11.88 -18.71
C VAL A 59 -14.83 -12.81 -19.92
N ARG A 60 -13.61 -13.26 -20.25
CA ARG A 60 -13.40 -14.15 -21.40
C ARG A 60 -14.03 -15.53 -21.21
N THR A 61 -13.94 -16.08 -20.00
CA THR A 61 -14.60 -17.35 -19.66
C THR A 61 -16.11 -17.22 -19.66
N LEU A 62 -16.66 -16.12 -19.13
CA LEU A 62 -18.10 -15.84 -19.17
C LEU A 62 -18.65 -15.80 -20.60
N ILE A 63 -17.99 -15.07 -21.50
CA ILE A 63 -18.41 -14.96 -22.91
C ILE A 63 -18.35 -16.32 -23.60
N ARG A 64 -17.39 -17.18 -23.25
CA ARG A 64 -17.26 -18.53 -23.83
C ARG A 64 -18.44 -19.44 -23.50
N PHE A 65 -19.13 -19.22 -22.38
CA PHE A 65 -20.33 -19.98 -22.00
C PHE A 65 -21.61 -19.45 -22.65
N LEU A 66 -21.59 -18.24 -23.24
CA LEU A 66 -22.73 -17.67 -23.93
C LEU A 66 -22.86 -18.21 -25.37
N PRO A 67 -24.09 -18.27 -25.93
CA PRO A 67 -24.31 -18.63 -27.32
C PRO A 67 -23.55 -17.71 -28.28
N ALA A 68 -23.09 -18.25 -29.41
CA ALA A 68 -22.43 -17.46 -30.43
C ALA A 68 -23.40 -16.44 -31.05
N GLY A 69 -23.05 -15.16 -30.99
CA GLY A 69 -23.80 -14.09 -31.63
C GLY A 69 -23.37 -12.69 -31.15
N PRO A 70 -23.45 -11.65 -32.01
CA PRO A 70 -23.00 -10.30 -31.66
C PRO A 70 -23.70 -9.72 -30.43
N TYR A 71 -24.99 -10.01 -30.28
CA TYR A 71 -25.80 -9.53 -29.16
C TYR A 71 -25.41 -10.16 -27.82
N TYR A 72 -25.08 -11.46 -27.82
CA TYR A 72 -24.65 -12.17 -26.62
C TYR A 72 -23.25 -11.75 -26.18
N GLU A 73 -22.36 -11.47 -27.12
CA GLU A 73 -21.03 -10.94 -26.81
C GLU A 73 -21.12 -9.54 -26.16
N ALA A 74 -21.93 -8.64 -26.73
CA ALA A 74 -22.17 -7.32 -26.14
C ALA A 74 -22.76 -7.40 -24.73
N LEU A 75 -23.71 -8.32 -24.51
CA LEU A 75 -24.32 -8.57 -23.21
C LEU A 75 -23.30 -9.13 -22.21
N GLY A 76 -22.40 -10.01 -22.65
CA GLY A 76 -21.30 -10.54 -21.85
C GLY A 76 -20.32 -9.47 -21.37
N TYR A 77 -19.95 -8.51 -22.23
CA TYR A 77 -19.12 -7.38 -21.83
C TYR A 77 -19.84 -6.45 -20.83
N LEU A 78 -21.12 -6.13 -21.08
CA LEU A 78 -21.92 -5.32 -20.14
C LEU A 78 -22.03 -5.99 -18.77
N ALA A 79 -22.34 -7.28 -18.74
CA ALA A 79 -22.37 -8.06 -17.51
C ALA A 79 -21.01 -8.08 -16.81
N GLY A 80 -19.92 -8.22 -17.56
CA GLY A 80 -18.56 -8.13 -17.05
C GLY A 80 -18.26 -6.79 -16.37
N VAL A 81 -18.64 -5.68 -17.00
CA VAL A 81 -18.49 -4.33 -16.42
C VAL A 81 -19.28 -4.19 -15.12
N VAL A 82 -20.53 -4.67 -15.09
CA VAL A 82 -21.37 -4.64 -13.88
C VAL A 82 -20.75 -5.46 -12.75
N VAL A 83 -20.31 -6.70 -13.04
CA VAL A 83 -19.69 -7.58 -12.04
C VAL A 83 -18.41 -6.96 -11.50
N LEU A 84 -17.53 -6.44 -12.36
CA LEU A 84 -16.29 -5.78 -11.92
C LEU A 84 -16.58 -4.51 -11.11
N GLY A 85 -17.59 -3.73 -11.49
CA GLY A 85 -18.06 -2.57 -10.73
C GLY A 85 -18.57 -2.94 -9.34
N VAL A 86 -19.37 -4.00 -9.22
CA VAL A 86 -19.87 -4.52 -7.94
C VAL A 86 -18.72 -5.03 -7.08
N VAL A 87 -17.80 -5.83 -7.64
CA VAL A 87 -16.63 -6.32 -6.92
C VAL A 87 -15.76 -5.16 -6.44
N GLY A 88 -15.49 -4.17 -7.29
CA GLY A 88 -14.76 -2.96 -6.90
C GLY A 88 -15.44 -2.19 -5.78
N TYR A 89 -16.76 -1.99 -5.87
CA TYR A 89 -17.56 -1.37 -4.82
C TYR A 89 -17.48 -2.14 -3.50
N LEU A 90 -17.62 -3.47 -3.53
CA LEU A 90 -17.52 -4.32 -2.35
C LEU A 90 -16.13 -4.26 -1.73
N LEU A 91 -15.07 -4.33 -2.55
CA LEU A 91 -13.69 -4.20 -2.08
C LEU A 91 -13.50 -2.87 -1.36
N VAL A 92 -13.94 -1.75 -1.94
CA VAL A 92 -13.85 -0.44 -1.27
C VAL A 92 -14.68 -0.42 0.01
N ARG A 93 -15.91 -0.94 -0.01
CA ARG A 93 -16.82 -0.95 1.14
C ARG A 93 -16.29 -1.79 2.33
N PHE A 94 -15.57 -2.87 2.05
CA PHE A 94 -15.02 -3.77 3.06
C PHE A 94 -13.59 -3.42 3.50
N LEU A 95 -12.75 -2.88 2.60
CA LEU A 95 -11.40 -2.42 2.94
C LEU A 95 -11.39 -1.01 3.55
N ALA A 96 -12.42 -0.19 3.33
CA ALA A 96 -12.51 1.11 3.98
C ALA A 96 -12.49 0.93 5.51
N PRO A 97 -11.50 1.51 6.22
CA PRO A 97 -11.35 1.31 7.65
C PRO A 97 -12.61 1.77 8.39
N ARG A 98 -13.24 0.86 9.13
CA ARG A 98 -14.42 1.12 9.96
C ARG A 98 -14.06 1.84 11.28
N GLY A 99 -13.22 2.87 11.25
CA GLY A 99 -12.60 3.41 12.46
C GLY A 99 -12.24 4.90 12.45
N ALA A 100 -13.08 5.75 11.85
CA ALA A 100 -12.89 7.21 11.89
C ALA A 100 -14.15 7.96 12.35
N THR A 101 -15.00 7.32 13.15
CA THR A 101 -16.25 7.91 13.66
C THR A 101 -16.52 7.59 15.14
N GLU A 102 -15.51 7.24 15.92
CA GLU A 102 -15.63 7.15 17.39
C GLU A 102 -14.49 7.91 18.06
#